data_AF-A0A2S2C629-F1
#
_entry.id   AF-A0A2S2C629-F1
#
_cell.length_a   1.000
_cell.length_b   1.000
_cell.length_c   1.000
_cell.angle_alpha   90.00
_cell.angle_beta   90.00
_cell.angle_gamma   90.00
#
_symmetry.space_group_name_H-M   'P 1'
#
loop_
_entity.id
_entity.type
_entity.pdbx_description
1 polymer ?
#
loop_
_entity_poly.entity_id
_entity_poly.type
_entity_poly.pdbx_seq_one_letter_code
_entity_poly.pdbx_strand_id
1 'polypeptide(L)'
;MLLQWNKTRWRCQKEYCTRGSFTEAIEQIPARARTTGRLRTQIGTAIGDAARSVSEVATAHGVSWPTARGPTPVRVLGIDDPPRGKPRWDYCTKPAGECGSIRGTPASSTCPVTRVYWGRRRGAPPRP
;
A
#
# COMPACT_ATOMS: atom_id res chain seq x y z
N MET A 1 -24.64 -8.82 -14.81
CA MET A 1 -25.67 -7.89 -14.26
C MET A 1 -25.15 -7.33 -12.94
N LEU A 2 -25.08 -6.00 -12.80
CA LEU A 2 -24.56 -5.33 -11.60
C LEU A 2 -25.71 -4.74 -10.79
N LEU A 3 -25.73 -4.96 -9.46
CA LEU A 3 -26.68 -4.34 -8.55
C LEU A 3 -26.14 -2.97 -8.13
N GLN A 4 -26.86 -1.91 -8.49
CA GLN A 4 -26.55 -0.54 -8.05
C GLN A 4 -27.60 -0.10 -7.01
N TRP A 5 -27.13 0.38 -5.87
CA TRP A 5 -27.99 0.86 -4.79
C TRP A 5 -27.83 2.37 -4.60
N ASN A 6 -28.94 3.10 -4.61
CA ASN A 6 -28.98 4.52 -4.28
C ASN A 6 -29.36 4.71 -2.82
N LYS A 7 -28.38 5.11 -1.99
CA LYS A 7 -28.54 5.19 -0.53
C LYS A 7 -29.30 6.46 -0.15
N THR A 8 -30.43 6.30 0.53
CA THR A 8 -31.23 7.45 0.96
C THR A 8 -30.53 8.18 2.10
N ARG A 9 -30.45 9.52 2.02
CA ARG A 9 -29.96 10.38 3.10
C ARG A 9 -31.14 11.08 3.77
N TRP A 10 -31.28 10.86 5.07
CA TRP A 10 -32.28 11.49 5.92
C TRP A 10 -31.69 12.68 6.66
N ARG A 11 -32.50 13.70 6.94
CA ARG A 11 -32.15 14.82 7.81
C ARG A 11 -32.93 14.71 9.12
N CYS A 12 -32.27 14.95 10.24
CA CYS A 12 -32.96 15.08 11.52
C CYS A 12 -33.65 16.44 11.56
N GLN A 13 -34.90 16.47 12.03
CA GLN A 13 -35.69 17.70 12.14
C GLN A 13 -35.51 18.43 13.48
N LYS A 14 -34.78 17.84 14.45
CA LYS A 14 -34.57 18.42 15.77
C LYS A 14 -33.33 19.31 15.78
N GLU A 15 -33.48 20.54 16.28
CA GLU A 15 -32.40 21.55 16.32
C GLU A 15 -31.23 21.14 17.23
N TYR A 16 -31.49 20.33 18.27
CA TYR A 16 -30.46 19.83 19.18
C TYR A 16 -29.72 18.58 18.65
N CYS A 17 -30.06 18.07 17.46
CA CYS A 17 -29.41 16.88 16.92
C CYS A 17 -28.04 17.22 16.33
N THR A 18 -26.98 16.92 17.09
CA THR A 18 -25.58 17.11 16.67
C THR A 18 -25.20 16.35 15.39
N ARG A 19 -25.91 15.26 15.07
CA ARG A 19 -25.62 14.42 13.90
C ARG A 19 -26.17 15.01 12.59
N GLY A 20 -27.28 15.75 12.65
CA GLY A 20 -27.92 16.50 11.55
C GLY A 20 -28.48 15.67 10.38
N SER A 21 -27.76 14.65 9.92
CA SER A 21 -28.17 13.75 8.85
C SER A 21 -27.64 12.34 9.04
N PHE A 22 -28.38 11.35 8.57
CA PHE A 22 -27.97 9.95 8.58
C PHE A 22 -28.28 9.31 7.23
N THR A 23 -27.43 8.39 6.82
CA THR A 23 -27.68 7.57 5.62
C THR A 23 -28.38 6.29 6.05
N GLU A 24 -29.29 5.81 5.21
CA GLU A 24 -29.87 4.48 5.30
C GLU A 24 -28.79 3.43 5.57
N ALA A 25 -29.04 2.47 6.46
CA ALA A 25 -28.09 1.41 6.76
C ALA A 25 -28.86 0.11 6.91
N ILE A 26 -28.43 -0.90 6.15
CA ILE A 26 -28.92 -2.28 6.27
C ILE A 26 -27.72 -3.20 6.48
N GLU A 27 -27.94 -4.42 6.92
CA GLU A 27 -26.87 -5.38 7.20
C GLU A 27 -25.92 -5.58 6.01
N GLN A 28 -26.48 -5.71 4.79
CA GLN A 28 -25.69 -5.85 3.57
C GLN A 28 -24.94 -4.58 3.14
N ILE A 29 -25.38 -3.40 3.61
CA ILE A 29 -24.80 -2.09 3.23
C ILE A 29 -24.69 -1.25 4.52
N PRO A 30 -23.66 -1.50 5.35
CA PRO A 30 -23.51 -0.80 6.61
C PRO A 30 -23.32 0.71 6.40
N ALA A 31 -23.47 1.48 7.48
CA ALA A 31 -23.26 2.92 7.44
C ALA A 31 -21.90 3.26 6.81
N ARG A 32 -21.87 4.30 5.95
CA ARG A 32 -20.67 4.75 5.21
C ARG A 32 -20.06 3.76 4.21
N ALA A 33 -20.54 2.52 4.10
CA ALA A 33 -20.09 1.60 3.06
C ALA A 33 -20.62 2.00 1.68
N ARG A 34 -19.75 1.86 0.66
CA ARG A 34 -20.06 2.08 -0.77
C ARG A 34 -20.32 0.78 -1.55
N THR A 35 -19.98 -0.37 -0.97
CA THR A 35 -20.11 -1.70 -1.58
C THR A 35 -20.91 -2.62 -0.67
N THR A 36 -21.63 -3.57 -1.23
CA THR A 36 -22.35 -4.59 -0.45
C THR A 36 -21.39 -5.58 0.19
N GLY A 37 -21.81 -6.18 1.31
CA GLY A 37 -21.07 -7.26 1.97
C GLY A 37 -20.89 -8.46 1.05
N ARG A 38 -21.97 -8.90 0.38
CA ARG A 38 -21.92 -9.98 -0.60
C ARG A 38 -20.91 -9.75 -1.72
N LEU A 39 -20.83 -8.54 -2.28
CA LEU A 39 -19.83 -8.20 -3.30
C LEU A 39 -18.40 -8.36 -2.76
N ARG A 40 -18.16 -7.88 -1.53
CA ARG A 40 -16.84 -8.01 -0.88
C ARG A 40 -16.46 -9.47 -0.66
N THR A 41 -17.40 -10.32 -0.25
CA THR A 41 -17.17 -11.77 -0.10
C THR A 41 -16.82 -12.42 -1.43
N GLN A 42 -17.58 -12.13 -2.50
CA GLN A 42 -17.31 -12.70 -3.83
C GLN A 42 -15.93 -12.29 -4.37
N ILE A 43 -15.56 -11.02 -4.23
CA ILE A 43 -14.23 -10.52 -4.60
C ILE A 43 -13.15 -11.20 -3.74
N GLY A 44 -13.39 -11.34 -2.43
CA GLY A 44 -12.48 -12.01 -1.50
C GLY A 44 -12.23 -13.46 -1.87
N THR A 45 -13.27 -14.23 -2.19
CA THR A 45 -13.15 -15.62 -2.65
C THR A 45 -12.43 -15.71 -4.00
N ALA A 46 -12.73 -14.81 -4.94
CA ALA A 46 -12.08 -14.83 -6.26
C ALA A 46 -10.56 -14.52 -6.19
N ILE A 47 -10.15 -13.59 -5.34
CA ILE A 47 -8.74 -13.21 -5.18
C ILE A 47 -8.01 -14.17 -4.23
N GLY A 48 -8.61 -14.47 -3.08
CA GLY A 48 -7.99 -15.25 -2.01
C GLY A 48 -7.99 -16.75 -2.28
N ASP A 49 -9.14 -17.31 -2.65
CA ASP A 49 -9.30 -18.76 -2.78
C ASP A 49 -8.97 -19.23 -4.21
N ALA A 50 -9.42 -18.47 -5.23
CA ALA A 50 -9.19 -18.81 -6.64
C ALA A 50 -7.92 -18.17 -7.23
N ALA A 51 -7.14 -17.43 -6.44
CA ALA A 51 -5.88 -16.79 -6.84
C ALA A 51 -5.95 -15.95 -8.13
N ARG A 52 -7.14 -15.41 -8.48
CA ARG A 52 -7.30 -14.59 -9.69
C ARG A 52 -6.68 -13.21 -9.50
N SER A 53 -6.25 -12.60 -10.59
CA SER A 53 -5.64 -11.28 -10.53
C SER A 53 -6.66 -10.22 -10.10
N VAL A 54 -6.21 -9.25 -9.29
CA VAL A 54 -7.10 -8.18 -8.79
C VAL A 54 -7.68 -7.35 -9.93
N SER A 55 -6.93 -7.14 -11.02
CA SER A 55 -7.38 -6.43 -12.22
C SER A 55 -8.48 -7.16 -12.97
N GLU A 56 -8.36 -8.48 -13.11
CA GLU A 56 -9.36 -9.32 -13.75
C GLU A 56 -10.65 -9.35 -12.92
N VAL A 57 -10.54 -9.55 -11.60
CA VAL A 57 -11.69 -9.56 -10.68
C VAL A 57 -12.37 -8.19 -10.66
N ALA A 58 -11.60 -7.09 -10.65
CA ALA A 58 -12.15 -5.74 -10.73
C ALA A 58 -13.00 -5.52 -11.99
N THR A 59 -12.48 -5.96 -13.14
CA THR A 59 -13.17 -5.88 -14.44
C THR A 59 -14.44 -6.73 -14.44
N ALA A 60 -14.36 -7.98 -13.96
CA ALA A 60 -15.47 -8.91 -13.90
C ALA A 60 -16.64 -8.40 -13.03
N HIS A 61 -16.33 -7.69 -11.94
CA HIS A 61 -17.32 -7.14 -11.02
C HIS A 61 -17.67 -5.66 -11.26
N GLY A 62 -17.10 -5.03 -12.31
CA GLY A 62 -17.37 -3.62 -12.64
C GLY A 62 -16.96 -2.64 -11.54
N VAL A 63 -15.90 -2.96 -10.78
CA VAL A 63 -15.38 -2.10 -9.69
C VAL A 63 -14.00 -1.57 -10.04
N SER A 64 -13.61 -0.46 -9.41
CA SER A 64 -12.25 0.05 -9.55
C SER A 64 -11.23 -0.89 -8.88
N TRP A 65 -9.98 -0.90 -9.38
CA TRP A 65 -8.91 -1.72 -8.81
C TRP A 65 -8.67 -1.49 -7.29
N PRO A 66 -8.70 -0.25 -6.75
CA PRO A 66 -8.65 -0.02 -5.29
C PRO A 66 -9.83 -0.63 -4.52
N THR A 67 -11.01 -0.68 -5.14
CA THR A 67 -12.19 -1.30 -4.52
C THR A 67 -12.04 -2.82 -4.46
N ALA A 68 -11.52 -3.45 -5.52
CA ALA A 68 -11.30 -4.89 -5.58
C ALA A 68 -10.22 -5.37 -4.61
N ARG A 69 -9.11 -4.63 -4.47
CA ARG A 69 -8.06 -4.95 -3.48
C ARG A 69 -8.53 -4.80 -2.04
N GLY A 70 -9.55 -3.97 -1.80
CA GLY A 70 -9.99 -3.61 -0.47
C GLY A 70 -9.04 -2.63 0.23
N PRO A 71 -9.41 -2.16 1.44
CA PRO A 71 -8.58 -1.23 2.19
C PRO A 71 -7.26 -1.91 2.54
N THR A 72 -6.15 -1.43 1.98
CA THR A 72 -4.84 -1.69 2.56
C THR A 72 -4.85 -1.02 3.94
N PRO A 73 -4.63 -1.73 5.05
CA PRO A 73 -4.36 -1.04 6.30
C PRO A 73 -3.11 -0.20 6.06
N VAL A 74 -3.29 1.10 5.85
CA VAL A 74 -2.19 2.06 5.91
C VAL A 74 -1.88 2.24 7.39
N ARG A 75 -1.35 1.18 8.00
CA ARG A 75 -0.29 1.38 8.95
C ARG A 75 0.82 1.98 8.11
N VAL A 76 1.48 3.03 8.58
CA VAL A 76 2.77 3.44 8.02
C VAL A 76 3.69 2.22 8.12
N LEU A 77 3.61 1.33 7.13
CA LEU A 77 4.69 0.41 6.82
C LEU A 77 5.85 1.36 6.55
N GLY A 78 7.01 1.12 7.16
CA GLY A 78 8.26 1.74 6.77
C GLY A 78 8.69 1.29 5.36
N ILE A 79 7.78 1.40 4.40
CA ILE A 79 8.07 1.59 2.99
C ILE A 79 8.09 3.12 2.86
N ASP A 80 9.25 3.69 3.16
CA ASP A 80 9.52 5.04 2.69
C ASP A 80 9.43 4.98 1.16
N ASP A 81 8.52 5.76 0.59
CA ASP A 81 8.49 6.03 -0.84
C ASP A 81 9.93 6.38 -1.25
N PRO A 82 10.59 5.60 -2.14
CA PRO A 82 12.00 5.80 -2.40
C PRO A 82 12.20 7.26 -2.81
N PRO A 83 13.07 8.02 -2.12
CA PRO A 83 13.22 9.43 -2.40
C PRO A 83 13.55 9.57 -3.88
N ARG A 84 12.75 10.37 -4.60
CA ARG A 84 12.89 10.60 -6.05
C ARG A 84 14.31 11.08 -6.35
N GLY A 85 15.17 10.16 -6.77
CA GLY A 85 16.58 10.39 -7.06
C GLY A 85 17.17 9.20 -7.79
N LYS A 86 18.06 9.47 -8.76
CA LYS A 86 18.75 8.40 -9.51
C LYS A 86 19.79 7.75 -8.59
N PRO A 87 19.88 6.41 -8.54
CA PRO A 87 20.94 5.75 -7.80
C PRO A 87 22.31 6.15 -8.36
N ARG A 88 23.24 6.53 -7.48
CA ARG A 88 24.66 6.69 -7.84
C ARG A 88 25.41 5.45 -7.37
N TRP A 89 26.21 4.90 -8.25
CA TRP A 89 27.03 3.72 -7.99
C TRP A 89 28.48 4.16 -7.82
N ASP A 90 29.09 3.76 -6.71
CA ASP A 90 30.53 3.91 -6.47
C ASP A 90 31.16 2.51 -6.36
N TYR A 91 32.33 2.33 -6.98
CA TYR A 91 33.07 1.07 -6.93
C TYR A 91 34.02 1.06 -5.74
N CYS A 92 34.12 -0.08 -5.05
CA CYS A 92 35.20 -0.30 -4.08
C CYS A 92 36.52 -0.43 -4.84
N THR A 93 37.46 0.47 -4.58
CA THR A 93 38.83 0.48 -5.12
C THR A 93 39.82 -0.33 -4.30
N LYS A 94 39.35 -1.08 -3.29
CA LYS A 94 40.21 -1.87 -2.40
C LYS A 94 40.49 -3.26 -3.00
N PRO A 95 41.71 -3.80 -2.83
CA PRO A 95 42.05 -5.14 -3.31
C PRO A 95 41.24 -6.22 -2.58
N ALA A 96 40.97 -7.33 -3.27
CA ALA A 96 40.16 -8.43 -2.78
C ALA A 96 40.74 -9.01 -1.47
N GLY A 97 39.98 -8.92 -0.38
CA GLY A 97 40.37 -9.39 0.95
C GLY A 97 40.11 -8.40 2.10
N GLU A 98 40.03 -7.09 1.83
CA GLU A 98 39.74 -6.07 2.86
C GLU A 98 38.26 -5.63 2.94
N CYS A 99 37.41 -6.13 2.03
CA CYS A 99 35.98 -5.83 2.08
C CYS A 99 35.32 -6.67 3.18
N GLY A 100 35.32 -6.16 4.43
CA GLY A 100 34.72 -6.85 5.56
C GLY A 100 33.24 -7.15 5.37
N SER A 101 32.85 -8.42 5.54
CA SER A 101 31.45 -8.84 5.56
C SER A 101 30.80 -8.42 6.88
N ILE A 102 29.68 -7.69 6.83
CA ILE A 102 28.80 -7.50 7.99
C ILE A 102 27.61 -8.47 7.83
N ARG A 103 27.10 -8.99 8.95
CA ARG A 103 25.97 -9.94 9.03
C ARG A 103 24.85 -9.55 8.06
N GLY A 104 24.49 -10.48 7.16
CA GLY A 104 23.44 -10.32 6.14
C GLY A 104 23.88 -10.56 4.68
N THR A 105 25.13 -10.94 4.43
CA THR A 105 25.61 -11.23 3.06
C THR A 105 25.61 -12.75 2.80
N PRO A 106 25.05 -13.26 1.69
CA PRO A 106 25.18 -14.68 1.33
C PRO A 106 26.64 -15.01 1.01
N ALA A 107 27.15 -16.11 1.56
CA ALA A 107 28.56 -16.48 1.53
C ALA A 107 29.12 -16.91 0.15
N SER A 108 28.38 -16.77 -0.95
CA SER A 108 28.76 -17.36 -2.25
C SER A 108 28.60 -16.42 -3.45
N SER A 109 28.99 -15.14 -3.32
CA SER A 109 29.22 -14.33 -4.52
C SER A 109 30.69 -13.96 -4.61
N THR A 110 31.39 -14.52 -5.58
CA THR A 110 32.69 -14.06 -6.09
C THR A 110 32.58 -12.70 -6.80
N CYS A 111 31.51 -11.95 -6.56
CA CYS A 111 31.26 -10.61 -7.07
C CYS A 111 31.50 -9.60 -5.95
N PRO A 112 32.12 -8.44 -6.22
CA PRO A 112 32.31 -7.40 -5.21
C PRO A 112 30.93 -6.87 -4.79
N VAL A 113 30.49 -7.21 -3.57
CA VAL A 113 29.17 -6.82 -3.06
C VAL A 113 29.15 -5.32 -2.84
N THR A 114 28.19 -4.65 -3.47
CA THR A 114 27.99 -3.20 -3.37
C THR A 114 27.20 -2.88 -2.09
N ARG A 115 27.83 -2.23 -1.11
CA ARG A 115 27.11 -1.66 0.04
C ARG A 115 26.59 -0.28 -0.34
N VAL A 116 25.28 -0.16 -0.51
CA VAL A 116 24.61 1.13 -0.70
C VAL A 116 24.48 1.80 0.67
N TYR A 117 25.25 2.88 0.92
CA TYR A 117 25.00 3.74 2.08
C TYR A 117 24.22 4.97 1.63
N TRP A 118 23.11 5.25 2.30
CA TRP A 118 22.42 6.53 2.20
C TRP A 118 22.78 7.37 3.43
N GLY A 119 23.87 8.11 3.33
CA GLY A 119 24.35 9.00 4.37
C GLY A 119 24.88 10.29 3.77
N ARG A 120 24.27 11.42 4.14
CA ARG A 120 24.82 12.76 3.89
C ARG A 120 26.19 12.83 4.57
N ARG A 121 27.30 12.99 3.82
CA ARG A 121 28.58 13.41 4.42
C ARG A 121 28.34 14.78 5.09
N ARG A 122 28.22 14.82 6.42
CA ARG A 122 28.48 16.05 7.18
C ARG A 122 29.90 15.95 7.71
N GLY A 123 30.75 16.88 7.28
CA GLY A 123 32.14 16.98 7.71
C GLY A 123 33.09 17.16 6.54
N ALA A 124 33.02 18.30 5.87
CA ALA A 124 34.24 18.87 5.29
C ALA A 124 34.87 19.75 6.39
N PRO A 125 36.18 19.65 6.67
CA PRO A 125 36.83 20.63 7.54
C PRO A 125 36.74 22.03 6.88
N PRO A 126 36.57 23.11 7.65
CA PRO A 126 36.67 24.45 7.07
C PRO A 126 38.06 24.63 6.49
N ARG A 127 38.13 25.10 5.23
CA ARG A 127 39.39 25.51 4.62
C ARG A 127 39.83 26.82 5.30
N PRO A 128 41.12 26.98 5.64
CA PRO A 128 41.69 28.30 5.91
C PRO A 128 41.70 29.17 4.65
#